data_AF-A0AAV8RQZ9-F1
#
_entry.id   AF-A0AAV8RQZ9-F1
#
_cell.length_a   1.000
_cell.length_b   1.000
_cell.length_c   1.000
_cell.angle_alpha   90.00
_cell.angle_beta   90.00
_cell.angle_gamma   90.00
#
_symmetry.space_group_name_H-M   'P 1'
#
loop_
_entity.id
_entity.type
_entity.pdbx_description
1 polymer ?
#
loop_
_entity_poly.entity_id
_entity_poly.type
_entity_poly.pdbx_seq_one_letter_code
_entity_poly.pdbx_strand_id
1 'polypeptide(L)' 'MSYLLPHLHSGWAVDQAILAEEERLVVIRFGHDWDETCMQMDEVLSSVAETIKNFAVIYLVDITEVPDFNTMKQ' A
#
# COMPACT_ATOMS: atom_id res chain seq x y z
N MET A 1 6.15 -17.95 -3.23
CA MET A 1 7.04 -16.78 -3.26
C MET A 1 6.18 -15.56 -2.96
N SER A 2 5.93 -15.26 -1.69
CA SER A 2 5.00 -14.21 -1.22
C SER A 2 5.76 -13.04 -0.57
N TYR A 3 6.69 -12.44 -1.33
CA TYR A 3 7.58 -11.37 -0.87
C TYR A 3 7.30 -10.01 -1.53
N LEU A 4 6.20 -9.84 -2.27
CA LEU A 4 6.25 -8.89 -3.39
C LEU A 4 5.92 -7.43 -3.08
N LEU A 5 5.15 -7.10 -2.03
CA LEU A 5 4.76 -5.72 -1.75
C LEU A 5 5.04 -5.34 -0.28
N PRO A 6 5.69 -4.20 -0.02
CA PRO A 6 6.01 -3.75 1.34
C PRO A 6 4.76 -3.33 2.12
N HIS A 7 4.67 -3.78 3.38
CA HIS A 7 3.62 -3.37 4.32
C HIS A 7 4.07 -2.17 5.16
N LEU A 8 3.16 -1.23 5.38
CA LEU A 8 3.35 -0.08 6.26
C LEU A 8 2.52 -0.27 7.53
N HIS A 9 3.21 -0.34 8.67
CA HIS A 9 2.64 -0.75 9.95
C HIS A 9 2.30 0.41 10.89
N SER A 10 2.34 1.66 10.42
CA SER A 10 1.95 2.83 11.21
C SER A 10 1.56 4.03 10.34
N GLY A 11 0.75 4.94 10.88
CA GLY A 11 0.41 6.19 10.19
C GLY A 11 1.62 7.02 9.79
N TRP A 12 2.63 7.07 10.66
CA TRP A 12 3.90 7.74 10.35
C TRP A 12 4.65 7.11 9.16
N ALA A 13 4.64 5.78 9.05
CA ALA A 13 5.26 5.10 7.92
C ALA A 13 4.54 5.40 6.60
N VAL A 14 3.22 5.56 6.64
CA VAL A 14 2.41 6.03 5.50
C VAL A 14 2.79 7.45 5.11
N ASP A 15 2.84 8.36 6.07
CA ASP A 15 3.22 9.76 5.81
C ASP A 15 4.64 9.86 5.22
N GLN A 16 5.60 9.10 5.76
CA GLN A 16 6.96 9.07 5.24
C GLN A 16 7.04 8.47 3.83
N ALA A 17 6.29 7.41 3.54
CA ALA A 17 6.25 6.82 2.19
C ALA A 17 5.72 7.83 1.16
N ILE A 18 4.74 8.65 1.53
CA ILE A 18 4.21 9.71 0.67
C ILE A 18 5.23 10.85 0.49
N LEU A 19 5.86 11.29 1.57
CA LEU A 19 6.80 12.41 1.54
C LEU A 19 8.15 12.08 0.88
N ALA A 20 8.57 10.81 0.93
CA ALA A 20 9.85 10.37 0.37
C ALA A 20 9.83 10.25 -1.16
N GLU A 21 8.65 10.11 -1.77
CA GLU A 21 8.49 9.90 -3.20
C GLU A 21 8.09 11.20 -3.90
N GLU A 22 9.08 11.90 -4.44
CA GLU A 22 8.86 13.17 -5.16
C GLU A 22 8.54 12.98 -6.65
N GLU A 23 9.06 11.91 -7.26
CA GLU A 23 9.02 11.69 -8.73
C GLU A 23 8.09 10.54 -9.16
N ARG A 24 7.60 9.72 -8.21
CA ARG A 24 6.79 8.53 -8.48
C ARG A 24 5.45 8.61 -7.75
N LEU A 25 4.44 8.01 -8.36
CA LEU A 25 3.12 7.85 -7.76
C LEU A 25 3.17 6.85 -6.60
N VAL A 26 2.66 7.25 -5.43
CA VAL A 26 2.52 6.37 -4.27
C VAL A 26 1.15 5.73 -4.30
N VAL A 27 1.11 4.42 -4.52
CA VAL A 27 -0.12 3.61 -4.53
C VAL A 27 -0.20 2.88 -3.19
N ILE A 28 -1.25 3.15 -2.41
CA ILE A 28 -1.45 2.51 -1.10
C ILE A 28 -2.76 1.71 -1.14
N ARG A 29 -2.67 0.40 -0.90
CA ARG A 29 -3.84 -0.46 -0.71
C ARG A 29 -4.21 -0.46 0.77
N PHE A 30 -5.34 0.16 1.10
CA PHE A 30 -5.97 0.05 2.42
C PHE A 30 -6.97 -1.09 2.42
N GLY A 31 -6.81 -2.05 3.33
CA GLY A 31 -7.75 -3.15 3.46
C GLY A 31 -7.28 -4.19 4.46
N HIS A 32 -8.13 -5.15 4.77
CA HIS A 32 -7.76 -6.26 5.63
C HIS A 32 -7.00 -7.33 4.83
N ASP A 33 -5.84 -7.79 5.33
CA ASP A 33 -5.03 -8.77 4.59
C ASP A 33 -5.73 -10.12 4.42
N TRP A 34 -6.72 -10.43 5.25
CA TRP A 34 -7.53 -11.65 5.19
C TRP A 34 -8.79 -11.52 4.30
N ASP A 35 -9.09 -10.32 3.79
CA ASP A 35 -10.24 -10.11 2.92
C ASP A 35 -9.94 -10.62 1.49
N GLU A 36 -10.83 -11.47 0.95
CA GLU A 36 -10.63 -12.10 -0.36
C GLU A 36 -10.46 -11.08 -1.49
N THR A 37 -11.12 -9.91 -1.41
CA THR A 37 -10.99 -8.87 -2.43
C THR A 37 -9.63 -8.17 -2.34
N CYS A 38 -9.09 -8.01 -1.12
CA CYS A 38 -7.75 -7.46 -0.89
C CYS A 38 -6.69 -8.43 -1.40
N MET A 39 -6.84 -9.74 -1.14
CA MET A 39 -5.93 -10.77 -1.65
C MET A 39 -5.86 -10.79 -3.19
N GLN A 40 -7.02 -10.69 -3.86
CA GLN A 40 -7.07 -10.62 -5.33
C GLN A 40 -6.40 -9.34 -5.87
N MET A 41 -6.62 -8.20 -5.20
CA MET A 41 -5.97 -6.95 -5.57
C MET A 41 -4.46 -7.02 -5.39
N ASP A 42 -3.97 -7.61 -4.31
CA ASP A 42 -2.55 -7.77 -4.03
C ASP A 42 -1.84 -8.61 -5.10
N GLU A 43 -2.51 -9.65 -5.63
CA GLU A 43 -1.98 -10.43 -6.75
C GLU A 43 -1.86 -9.59 -8.03
N VAL A 44 -2.87 -8.78 -8.35
CA VAL A 44 -2.84 -7.86 -9.49
C VAL A 44 -1.73 -6.82 -9.32
N LEU A 45 -1.66 -6.16 -8.17
CA LEU A 45 -0.66 -5.15 -7.84
C LEU A 45 0.76 -5.73 -7.90
N SER A 46 0.95 -6.93 -7.36
CA SER A 46 2.22 -7.65 -7.41
C SER A 46 2.64 -7.99 -8.85
N SER A 47 1.70 -8.29 -9.74
CA SER A 47 2.00 -8.62 -11.14
C SER A 47 2.47 -7.39 -11.94
N VAL A 48 1.98 -6.20 -11.59
CA VAL A 48 2.30 -4.94 -12.28
C VAL A 48 3.43 -4.14 -11.63
N ALA A 49 3.76 -4.42 -10.36
CA ALA A 49 4.75 -3.66 -9.57
C ALA A 49 6.07 -3.45 -10.32
N GLU A 50 6.62 -4.51 -10.92
CA GLU A 50 7.90 -4.43 -11.66
C GLU A 50 7.78 -3.63 -12.97
N THR A 51 6.61 -3.66 -13.61
CA THR A 51 6.34 -2.93 -14.86
C THR A 51 6.23 -1.42 -14.62
N ILE A 52 5.66 -1.03 -13.48
CA ILE A 52 5.39 0.38 -13.15
C ILE A 52 6.43 1.02 -12.22
N LYS A 53 7.43 0.26 -11.74
CA LYS A 53 8.43 0.69 -10.74
C LYS A 53 9.15 2.01 -11.04
N ASN A 54 9.25 2.37 -12.31
CA ASN A 54 9.91 3.59 -12.78
C ASN A 54 9.11 4.85 -12.47
N PHE A 55 7.78 4.75 -12.33
CA PHE A 55 6.89 5.90 -12.13
C PHE A 55 5.88 5.70 -11.00
N ALA A 56 5.81 4.52 -10.38
CA ALA A 56 4.96 4.25 -9.24
C ALA A 56 5.60 3.26 -8.27
N VAL A 57 5.24 3.38 -6.99
CA VAL A 57 5.58 2.45 -5.91
C VAL A 57 4.29 2.02 -5.22
N ILE A 58 4.24 0.76 -4.78
CA ILE A 58 3.05 0.16 -4.19
C ILE A 58 3.35 -0.25 -2.75
N TYR A 59 2.45 0.11 -1.83
CA TYR A 59 2.48 -0.27 -0.43
C TYR A 59 1.13 -0.85 0.01
N LEU A 60 1.19 -1.73 1.02
CA LEU A 60 0.01 -2.34 1.63
C LEU A 60 -0.17 -1.82 3.06
N VAL A 61 -1.41 -1.56 3.46
CA VAL A 61 -1.77 -1.12 4.82
C VAL A 61 -2.95 -1.94 5.30
N ASP A 62 -2.77 -2.63 6.44
CA ASP A 62 -3.89 -3.23 7.17
C ASP A 62 -4.58 -2.18 8.03
N ILE A 63 -5.85 -1.92 7.74
CA ILE A 63 -6.68 -0.93 8.45
C ILE A 63 -7.04 -1.33 9.89
N THR A 64 -6.79 -2.60 10.27
CA THR A 64 -6.86 -3.10 11.65
C THR A 64 -5.64 -2.66 12.46
N GLU A 65 -4.47 -2.68 11.82
CA GLU A 65 -3.19 -2.31 12.43
C GLU A 65 -3.00 -0.79 12.43
N VAL A 66 -3.37 -0.14 11.33
CA VAL A 66 -3.24 1.32 11.12
C VAL A 66 -4.64 1.93 10.95
N PRO A 67 -5.36 2.20 12.05
CA PRO A 67 -6.70 2.77 11.99
C PRO A 67 -6.71 4.28 11.71
N ASP A 68 -5.54 4.93 11.73
CA ASP A 68 -5.36 6.39 11.67
C ASP A 68 -6.09 7.04 10.47
N PHE A 69 -6.22 6.33 9.35
CA PHE A 69 -6.82 6.83 8.11
C PHE A 69 -8.28 6.39 7.88
N ASN A 70 -8.86 5.56 8.75
CA ASN A 70 -10.22 5.04 8.57
C ASN A 70 -11.31 6.12 8.68
N THR A 71 -10.98 7.25 9.32
CA THR A 71 -11.88 8.39 9.48
C THR A 71 -11.20 9.66 8.98
N MET A 72 -10.74 9.66 7.72
CA MET A 72 -10.31 10.91 7.07
C MET A 72 -11.50 11.89 7.05
N LYS A 73 -11.48 12.83 8.00
CA LYS A 73 -12.45 13.92 8.06
C LYS A 73 -12.10 14.90 6.93
N GLN A 74 -13.05 15.09 6.01
CA GLN A 74 -13.04 16.15 5.00
C GLN A 74 -13.04 17.54 5.64
#